data_AF-A0A7Z7PYJ0-F1
#
_entry.id   AF-A0A7Z7PYJ0-F1
#
_cell.length_a   1.000
_cell.length_b   1.000
_cell.length_c   1.000
_cell.angle_alpha   90.00
_cell.angle_beta   90.00
_cell.angle_gamma   90.00
#
_symmetry.space_group_name_H-M   'P 1'
#
loop_
_entity.id
_entity.type
_entity.pdbx_description
1 polymer ?
#
loop_
_entity_poly.entity_id
_entity_poly.type
_entity_poly.pdbx_seq_one_letter_code
_entity_poly.pdbx_strand_id
1 'polypeptide(L)'
;MKIDHFKPFDGQHCETTTTGTLLKRIGIELSEPMLFGLGEGLGFIYWNMKIMDFPFIGGRIKPDLLTKNIAKNLNLELLVKETSSKQKAWEEVKEHLDSGQAVGLKMDCYYLDYFSNPVHFAGHYAAIYGYDDYSAFLVDTKQQGGQVQTSLESLEQARAAKGPMASKNLYYTIKSTGTNFDLKKAVSTAIRNNAIEYLNPPITNIAYKGILKTSTEIIKWFNTSKDIEKEFALSAMLMERAGTGGALFRNLYRDFLKESYELLKLDVLKTGYEAFTEIAEHWTSVSQLFEKVSQTKDIIYIYKASDILKTIADKEKKTMELLATVS
;
A
#
# COMPACT_ATOMS: atom_id res chain seq x y z
N MET A 1 -1.33 8.32 -29.02
CA MET A 1 -2.10 9.35 -28.29
C MET A 1 -1.61 9.47 -26.85
N LYS A 2 -1.65 10.66 -26.26
CA LYS A 2 -1.42 10.91 -24.83
C LYS A 2 -2.48 11.89 -24.36
N ILE A 3 -2.94 11.76 -23.11
CA ILE A 3 -3.83 12.75 -22.52
C ILE A 3 -3.09 14.09 -22.37
N ASP A 4 -3.70 15.17 -22.85
CA ASP A 4 -3.11 16.51 -22.81
C ASP A 4 -3.04 17.09 -21.38
N HIS A 5 -2.03 17.93 -21.14
CA HIS A 5 -1.76 18.59 -19.86
C HIS A 5 -1.78 17.65 -18.65
N PHE A 6 -1.25 16.43 -18.85
CA PHE A 6 -1.23 15.40 -17.83
C PHE A 6 -0.20 15.72 -16.74
N LYS A 7 -0.64 15.74 -15.47
CA LYS A 7 0.21 15.96 -14.31
C LYS A 7 0.27 14.69 -13.45
N PRO A 8 1.43 14.02 -13.34
CA PRO A 8 1.54 12.83 -12.52
C PRO A 8 1.41 13.14 -11.03
N PHE A 9 1.07 12.12 -10.26
CA PHE A 9 1.20 12.14 -8.82
C PHE A 9 2.58 11.56 -8.43
N ASP A 10 3.34 12.28 -7.60
CA ASP A 10 4.62 11.78 -7.07
C ASP A 10 4.37 11.10 -5.73
N GLY A 11 4.51 9.79 -5.67
CA GLY A 11 4.24 8.98 -4.48
C GLY A 11 5.10 7.72 -4.40
N GLN A 12 5.18 7.16 -3.20
CA GLN A 12 6.01 5.99 -2.88
C GLN A 12 5.24 4.68 -3.01
N HIS A 13 3.95 4.65 -2.67
CA HIS A 13 3.14 3.45 -2.68
C HIS A 13 2.32 3.33 -3.97
N CYS A 14 2.41 2.20 -4.67
CA CYS A 14 1.86 2.05 -6.02
C CYS A 14 0.34 2.30 -6.11
N GLU A 15 -0.44 1.83 -5.12
CA GLU A 15 -1.90 1.98 -5.12
C GLU A 15 -2.33 3.44 -4.89
N THR A 16 -1.68 4.16 -3.97
CA THR A 16 -1.91 5.60 -3.73
C THR A 16 -1.38 6.47 -4.86
N THR A 17 -0.23 6.13 -5.46
CA THR A 17 0.30 6.86 -6.63
C THR A 17 -0.64 6.76 -7.83
N THR A 18 -1.14 5.55 -8.10
CA THR A 18 -2.11 5.33 -9.17
C THR A 18 -3.40 6.10 -8.90
N THR A 19 -3.97 5.91 -7.70
CA THR A 19 -5.22 6.59 -7.31
C THR A 19 -5.07 8.11 -7.31
N GLY A 20 -4.01 8.64 -6.72
CA GLY A 20 -3.71 10.08 -6.69
C GLY A 20 -3.53 10.68 -8.09
N THR A 21 -2.98 9.92 -9.03
CA THR A 21 -2.89 10.32 -10.44
C THR A 21 -4.27 10.44 -11.08
N LEU A 22 -5.17 9.48 -10.82
CA LEU A 22 -6.55 9.56 -11.31
C LEU A 22 -7.34 10.70 -10.66
N LEU A 23 -7.17 10.92 -9.36
CA LEU A 23 -7.84 11.99 -8.61
C LEU A 23 -7.44 13.39 -9.10
N LYS A 24 -6.15 13.61 -9.38
CA LYS A 24 -5.67 14.86 -9.98
C LYS A 24 -6.38 15.19 -11.29
N ARG A 25 -6.73 14.19 -12.10
CA ARG A 25 -7.45 14.38 -13.38
C ARG A 25 -8.88 14.88 -13.20
N ILE A 26 -9.49 14.64 -12.06
CA ILE A 26 -10.83 15.15 -11.72
C ILE A 26 -10.77 16.35 -10.76
N GLY A 27 -9.59 16.99 -10.63
CA GLY A 27 -9.41 18.21 -9.85
C GLY A 27 -9.27 18.00 -8.34
N ILE A 28 -8.99 16.77 -7.89
CA ILE A 28 -8.78 16.46 -6.47
C ILE A 28 -7.28 16.29 -6.22
N GLU A 29 -6.70 17.22 -5.46
CA GLU A 29 -5.30 17.18 -5.05
C GLU A 29 -5.18 16.96 -3.54
N LEU A 30 -4.67 15.80 -3.14
CA LEU A 30 -4.43 15.43 -1.74
C LEU A 30 -3.01 14.86 -1.63
N SER A 31 -2.38 14.98 -0.47
CA SER A 31 -1.06 14.38 -0.22
C SER A 31 -1.14 12.84 -0.22
N GLU A 32 0.00 12.16 -0.37
CA GLU A 32 0.03 10.69 -0.27
C GLU A 32 -0.40 10.18 1.11
N PRO A 33 0.06 10.78 2.24
CA PRO A 33 -0.46 10.44 3.56
C PRO A 33 -1.99 10.59 3.66
N MET A 34 -2.55 11.67 3.14
CA MET A 34 -4.00 11.89 3.14
C MET A 34 -4.74 10.81 2.35
N LEU A 35 -4.23 10.42 1.18
CA LEU A 35 -4.79 9.31 0.40
C LEU A 35 -4.71 7.98 1.17
N PHE A 36 -3.57 7.69 1.78
CA PHE A 36 -3.39 6.47 2.58
C PHE A 36 -4.35 6.42 3.78
N GLY A 37 -4.51 7.54 4.48
CA GLY A 37 -5.42 7.69 5.62
C GLY A 37 -6.89 7.58 5.25
N LEU A 38 -7.33 8.29 4.21
CA LEU A 38 -8.69 8.19 3.65
C LEU A 38 -9.00 6.80 3.09
N GLY A 39 -7.96 6.07 2.66
CA GLY A 39 -8.07 4.67 2.27
C GLY A 39 -8.19 3.70 3.44
N GLU A 40 -8.17 4.19 4.69
CA GLU A 40 -8.15 3.37 5.91
C GLU A 40 -6.97 2.38 5.85
N GLY A 41 -5.83 2.88 5.37
CA GLY A 41 -4.74 2.05 4.86
C GLY A 41 -3.94 1.30 5.93
N LEU A 42 -3.96 1.76 7.19
CA LEU A 42 -3.16 1.12 8.24
C LEU A 42 -3.70 -0.28 8.55
N GLY A 43 -2.81 -1.26 8.49
CA GLY A 43 -3.11 -2.64 8.85
C GLY A 43 -1.89 -3.37 9.36
N PHE A 44 -2.05 -4.65 9.61
CA PHE A 44 -0.94 -5.56 9.81
C PHE A 44 -1.38 -6.97 9.46
N ILE A 45 -0.50 -7.76 8.85
CA ILE A 45 -0.69 -9.20 8.69
C ILE A 45 0.64 -9.93 8.82
N TYR A 46 0.61 -11.04 9.55
CA TYR A 46 1.64 -12.07 9.50
C TYR A 46 1.07 -13.33 8.86
N TRP A 47 1.71 -13.81 7.80
CA TRP A 47 1.22 -14.97 7.07
C TRP A 47 2.34 -15.98 6.84
N ASN A 48 2.11 -17.24 7.23
CA ASN A 48 3.07 -18.31 7.03
C ASN A 48 2.33 -19.58 6.60
N MET A 49 2.56 -20.04 5.37
CA MET A 49 1.99 -21.27 4.83
C MET A 49 3.11 -22.21 4.41
N LYS A 50 2.85 -23.53 4.47
CA LYS A 50 3.85 -24.57 4.11
C LYS A 50 4.42 -24.44 2.69
N ILE A 51 3.67 -23.82 1.78
CA ILE A 51 4.06 -23.62 0.37
C ILE A 51 4.92 -22.38 0.16
N MET A 52 5.04 -21.50 1.17
CA MET A 52 5.83 -20.29 1.09
C MET A 52 7.27 -20.60 1.49
N ASP A 53 8.23 -19.97 0.80
CA ASP A 53 9.65 -20.12 1.13
C ASP A 53 9.95 -19.59 2.54
N PHE A 54 9.31 -18.49 2.93
CA PHE A 54 9.41 -17.87 4.26
C PHE A 54 8.12 -17.08 4.60
N PRO A 55 7.89 -16.72 5.87
CA PRO A 55 6.73 -15.94 6.30
C PRO A 55 6.67 -14.53 5.67
N PHE A 56 5.46 -14.07 5.37
CA PHE A 56 5.19 -12.71 4.91
C PHE A 56 4.74 -11.80 6.06
N ILE A 57 5.29 -10.58 6.10
CA ILE A 57 4.86 -9.49 6.98
C ILE A 57 4.36 -8.33 6.11
N GLY A 58 3.11 -7.92 6.30
CA GLY A 58 2.51 -6.77 5.61
C GLY A 58 1.97 -5.73 6.60
N GLY A 59 2.03 -4.44 6.24
CA GLY A 59 1.63 -3.33 7.12
C GLY A 59 0.42 -2.52 6.68
N ARG A 60 -0.32 -2.98 5.69
CA ARG A 60 -1.47 -2.25 5.17
C ARG A 60 -2.70 -3.12 5.03
N ILE A 61 -3.84 -2.49 4.82
CA ILE A 61 -5.08 -3.14 4.39
C ILE A 61 -4.87 -3.94 3.08
N LYS A 62 -5.73 -4.92 2.85
CA LYS A 62 -5.73 -5.73 1.63
C LYS A 62 -5.73 -4.84 0.37
N PRO A 63 -4.98 -5.22 -0.69
CA PRO A 63 -5.05 -4.55 -1.99
C PRO A 63 -6.49 -4.39 -2.48
N ASP A 64 -6.73 -3.37 -3.30
CA ASP A 64 -8.03 -2.97 -3.85
C ASP A 64 -8.96 -2.29 -2.82
N LEU A 65 -8.87 -2.62 -1.52
CA LEU A 65 -9.71 -2.00 -0.49
C LEU A 65 -9.30 -0.55 -0.21
N LEU A 66 -8.02 -0.23 -0.29
CA LEU A 66 -7.52 1.13 -0.08
C LEU A 66 -8.18 2.09 -1.09
N THR A 67 -8.13 1.74 -2.38
CA THR A 67 -8.77 2.55 -3.45
C THR A 67 -10.29 2.66 -3.26
N LYS A 68 -10.95 1.55 -2.87
CA LYS A 68 -12.39 1.54 -2.58
C LYS A 68 -12.76 2.46 -1.42
N ASN A 69 -11.97 2.46 -0.36
CA ASN A 69 -12.19 3.30 0.81
C ASN A 69 -11.96 4.78 0.49
N ILE A 70 -10.92 5.12 -0.29
CA ILE A 70 -10.73 6.49 -0.79
C ILE A 70 -11.97 6.96 -1.55
N ALA A 71 -12.44 6.16 -2.53
CA ALA A 71 -13.61 6.53 -3.32
C ALA A 71 -14.86 6.69 -2.46
N LYS A 72 -15.10 5.78 -1.52
CA LYS A 72 -16.23 5.86 -0.57
C LYS A 72 -16.15 7.11 0.30
N ASN A 73 -15.01 7.37 0.93
CA ASN A 73 -14.84 8.48 1.87
C ASN A 73 -14.87 9.85 1.18
N LEU A 74 -14.48 9.91 -0.10
CA LEU A 74 -14.56 11.11 -0.94
C LEU A 74 -15.85 11.20 -1.77
N ASN A 75 -16.81 10.30 -1.56
CA ASN A 75 -18.07 10.26 -2.31
C ASN A 75 -17.87 10.26 -3.85
N LEU A 76 -16.98 9.39 -4.33
CA LEU A 76 -16.62 9.23 -5.74
C LEU A 76 -17.20 7.93 -6.30
N GLU A 77 -17.44 7.93 -7.60
CA GLU A 77 -17.80 6.72 -8.34
C GLU A 77 -16.53 5.96 -8.72
N LEU A 78 -16.41 4.72 -8.26
CA LEU A 78 -15.32 3.82 -8.62
C LEU A 78 -15.86 2.69 -9.50
N LEU A 79 -15.41 2.66 -10.76
CA LEU A 79 -15.64 1.55 -11.67
C LEU A 79 -14.46 0.59 -11.61
N VAL A 80 -14.68 -0.68 -11.30
CA VAL A 80 -13.66 -1.74 -11.36
C VAL A 80 -14.12 -2.82 -12.31
N LYS A 81 -13.25 -3.21 -13.25
CA LYS A 81 -13.56 -4.18 -14.30
C LYS A 81 -12.46 -5.21 -14.42
N GLU A 82 -12.85 -6.45 -14.68
CA GLU A 82 -11.98 -7.59 -14.91
C GLU A 82 -12.50 -8.41 -16.09
N THR A 83 -11.59 -8.97 -16.89
CA THR A 83 -11.92 -9.89 -17.98
C THR A 83 -10.72 -10.80 -18.27
N SER A 84 -10.98 -12.06 -18.63
CA SER A 84 -9.92 -12.99 -19.04
C SER A 84 -9.47 -12.77 -20.49
N SER A 85 -10.22 -12.02 -21.31
CA SER A 85 -9.83 -11.70 -22.69
C SER A 85 -8.86 -10.53 -22.72
N LYS A 86 -7.62 -10.78 -23.12
CA LYS A 86 -6.57 -9.78 -23.28
C LYS A 86 -6.98 -8.66 -24.24
N GLN A 87 -7.50 -9.04 -25.41
CA GLN A 87 -7.98 -8.11 -26.43
C GLN A 87 -9.06 -7.19 -25.87
N LYS A 88 -10.12 -7.77 -25.27
CA LYS A 88 -11.21 -6.98 -24.68
C LYS A 88 -10.70 -6.05 -23.56
N ALA A 89 -9.78 -6.53 -22.72
CA ALA A 89 -9.21 -5.72 -21.66
C ALA A 89 -8.40 -4.53 -22.18
N TRP A 90 -7.79 -4.66 -23.37
CA TRP A 90 -7.08 -3.58 -24.02
C TRP A 90 -8.05 -2.60 -24.68
N GLU A 91 -9.05 -3.08 -25.43
CA GLU A 91 -10.07 -2.27 -26.08
C GLU A 91 -10.80 -1.36 -25.06
N GLU A 92 -11.25 -1.90 -23.92
CA GLU A 92 -11.93 -1.11 -22.89
C GLU A 92 -11.01 -0.04 -22.27
N VAL A 93 -9.72 -0.32 -22.09
CA VAL A 93 -8.75 0.67 -21.60
C VAL A 93 -8.52 1.77 -22.65
N LYS A 94 -8.41 1.40 -23.92
CA LYS A 94 -8.28 2.37 -25.02
C LYS A 94 -9.49 3.30 -25.10
N GLU A 95 -10.71 2.80 -24.97
CA GLU A 95 -11.93 3.62 -24.99
C GLU A 95 -11.90 4.73 -23.92
N HIS A 96 -11.42 4.41 -22.71
CA HIS A 96 -11.23 5.41 -21.66
C HIS A 96 -10.12 6.42 -22.00
N LEU A 97 -8.98 5.96 -22.51
CA LEU A 97 -7.87 6.85 -22.90
C LEU A 97 -8.26 7.77 -24.04
N ASP A 98 -8.92 7.25 -25.07
CA ASP A 98 -9.39 7.99 -26.25
C ASP A 98 -10.46 9.02 -25.90
N SER A 99 -11.19 8.83 -24.78
CA SER A 99 -12.09 9.83 -24.20
C SER A 99 -11.42 10.80 -23.21
N GLY A 100 -10.09 10.76 -23.09
CA GLY A 100 -9.29 11.67 -22.27
C GLY A 100 -9.21 11.29 -20.78
N GLN A 101 -9.65 10.08 -20.42
CA GLN A 101 -9.65 9.57 -19.05
C GLN A 101 -8.47 8.64 -18.78
N ALA A 102 -7.64 8.99 -17.80
CA ALA A 102 -6.58 8.09 -17.33
C ALA A 102 -7.18 6.88 -16.62
N VAL A 103 -6.48 5.74 -16.67
CA VAL A 103 -6.98 4.46 -16.14
C VAL A 103 -5.99 3.87 -15.14
N GLY A 104 -6.50 3.40 -14.00
CA GLY A 104 -5.71 2.65 -13.05
C GLY A 104 -5.66 1.19 -13.45
N LEU A 105 -4.48 0.58 -13.40
CA LEU A 105 -4.28 -0.82 -13.76
C LEU A 105 -3.72 -1.58 -12.57
N LYS A 106 -4.06 -2.86 -12.44
CA LYS A 106 -3.41 -3.80 -11.53
C LYS A 106 -2.78 -4.94 -12.33
N MET A 107 -1.51 -5.22 -12.07
CA MET A 107 -0.69 -6.10 -12.91
C MET A 107 0.50 -6.69 -12.15
N ASP A 108 1.21 -7.61 -12.80
CA ASP A 108 2.49 -8.13 -12.34
C ASP A 108 3.66 -7.29 -12.85
N CYS A 109 4.38 -6.64 -11.92
CA CYS A 109 5.49 -5.76 -12.27
C CYS A 109 6.69 -6.50 -12.86
N TYR A 110 6.78 -7.83 -12.73
CA TYR A 110 7.84 -8.64 -13.34
C TYR A 110 7.96 -8.42 -14.86
N TYR A 111 6.82 -8.24 -15.54
CA TYR A 111 6.77 -8.12 -16.99
C TYR A 111 7.00 -6.71 -17.51
N LEU A 112 7.16 -5.71 -16.65
CA LEU A 112 7.26 -4.31 -17.05
C LEU A 112 8.70 -3.95 -17.40
N ASP A 113 8.92 -3.45 -18.63
CA ASP A 113 10.26 -3.26 -19.21
C ASP A 113 11.15 -2.29 -18.42
N TYR A 114 10.54 -1.41 -17.63
CA TYR A 114 11.25 -0.40 -16.84
C TYR A 114 11.63 -0.85 -15.42
N PHE A 115 11.22 -2.05 -14.97
CA PHE A 115 11.64 -2.59 -13.68
C PHE A 115 13.06 -3.17 -13.79
N SER A 116 14.04 -2.54 -13.16
CA SER A 116 15.45 -2.94 -13.25
C SER A 116 15.77 -4.27 -12.54
N ASN A 117 14.97 -4.63 -11.54
CA ASN A 117 15.10 -5.87 -10.76
C ASN A 117 13.72 -6.53 -10.65
N PRO A 118 13.25 -7.19 -11.72
CA PRO A 118 11.89 -7.70 -11.80
C PRO A 118 11.70 -8.86 -10.82
N VAL A 119 10.59 -8.81 -10.07
CA VAL A 119 10.12 -9.88 -9.19
C VAL A 119 8.65 -10.12 -9.45
N HIS A 120 8.21 -11.37 -9.44
CA HIS A 120 6.78 -11.68 -9.60
C HIS A 120 5.98 -11.10 -8.44
N PHE A 121 5.18 -10.08 -8.74
CA PHE A 121 4.29 -9.41 -7.82
C PHE A 121 3.07 -8.88 -8.57
N ALA A 122 2.08 -9.75 -8.76
CA ALA A 122 0.80 -9.48 -9.44
C ALA A 122 -0.18 -8.59 -8.65
N GLY A 123 0.33 -7.84 -7.67
CA GLY A 123 -0.41 -6.86 -6.85
C GLY A 123 0.08 -5.42 -7.05
N HIS A 124 0.78 -5.15 -8.15
CA HIS A 124 1.31 -3.82 -8.47
C HIS A 124 0.27 -2.95 -9.17
N TYR A 125 0.36 -1.64 -8.98
CA TYR A 125 -0.55 -0.66 -9.58
C TYR A 125 0.21 0.43 -10.32
N ALA A 126 -0.28 0.82 -11.49
CA ALA A 126 0.19 1.97 -12.24
C ALA A 126 -0.97 2.64 -12.98
N ALA A 127 -0.86 3.95 -13.23
CA ALA A 127 -1.85 4.68 -14.01
C ALA A 127 -1.41 4.78 -15.47
N ILE A 128 -2.21 4.31 -16.42
CA ILE A 128 -1.96 4.52 -17.86
C ILE A 128 -2.64 5.83 -18.30
N TYR A 129 -1.93 6.63 -19.09
CA TYR A 129 -2.42 7.93 -19.58
C TYR A 129 -2.24 8.14 -21.09
N GLY A 130 -1.73 7.14 -21.79
CA GLY A 130 -1.59 7.19 -23.23
C GLY A 130 -0.98 5.91 -23.77
N TYR A 131 -1.00 5.80 -25.09
CA TYR A 131 -0.38 4.71 -25.84
C TYR A 131 -0.05 5.17 -27.26
N ASP A 132 0.88 4.52 -27.93
CA ASP A 132 1.05 4.57 -29.39
C ASP A 132 0.97 3.15 -29.97
N ASP A 133 1.41 2.96 -31.22
CA ASP A 133 1.34 1.67 -31.89
C ASP A 133 2.20 0.59 -31.23
N TYR A 134 3.17 0.98 -30.38
CA TYR A 134 4.16 0.08 -29.78
C TYR A 134 4.20 0.13 -28.26
N SER A 135 3.91 1.29 -27.66
CA SER A 135 4.18 1.59 -26.25
C SER A 135 2.95 2.07 -25.50
N ALA A 136 2.88 1.71 -24.23
CA ALA A 136 2.00 2.34 -23.25
C ALA A 136 2.80 3.34 -22.39
N PHE A 137 2.18 4.47 -22.07
CA PHE A 137 2.74 5.50 -21.22
C PHE A 137 2.05 5.49 -19.85
N LEU A 138 2.82 5.31 -18.79
CA LEU A 138 2.31 5.12 -17.43
C LEU A 138 2.90 6.11 -16.43
N VAL A 139 2.21 6.24 -15.30
CA VAL A 139 2.74 6.77 -14.05
C VAL A 139 2.85 5.63 -13.05
N ASP A 140 4.05 5.44 -12.56
CA ASP A 140 4.41 4.55 -11.46
C ASP A 140 4.97 5.39 -10.30
N THR A 141 5.33 4.72 -9.22
CA THR A 141 5.99 5.27 -8.04
C THR A 141 7.28 6.01 -8.39
N LYS A 142 7.66 6.94 -7.51
CA LYS A 142 8.92 7.69 -7.60
C LYS A 142 10.13 6.81 -7.79
N GLN A 143 10.17 5.67 -7.08
CA GLN A 143 11.26 4.71 -7.13
C GLN A 143 11.45 4.14 -8.54
N GLN A 144 10.39 4.01 -9.32
CA GLN A 144 10.43 3.49 -10.69
C GLN A 144 10.61 4.58 -11.76
N GLY A 145 10.71 5.86 -11.35
CA GLY A 145 10.94 6.99 -12.27
C GLY A 145 9.72 7.89 -12.50
N GLY A 146 8.58 7.63 -11.87
CA GLY A 146 7.38 8.45 -12.05
C GLY A 146 6.73 8.21 -13.40
N GLN A 147 7.05 9.03 -14.41
CA GLN A 147 6.56 8.81 -15.78
C GLN A 147 7.44 7.81 -16.52
N VAL A 148 6.85 6.70 -16.93
CA VAL A 148 7.55 5.54 -17.51
C VAL A 148 6.82 5.03 -18.74
N GLN A 149 7.46 4.12 -19.48
CA GLN A 149 6.89 3.46 -20.65
C GLN A 149 7.26 1.99 -20.69
N THR A 150 6.38 1.18 -21.27
CA THR A 150 6.60 -0.25 -21.54
C THR A 150 5.93 -0.60 -22.87
N SER A 151 6.37 -1.67 -23.52
CA SER A 151 5.74 -2.15 -24.75
C SER A 151 4.29 -2.61 -24.50
N LEU A 152 3.44 -2.56 -25.53
CA LEU A 152 2.08 -3.08 -25.44
C LEU A 152 2.05 -4.60 -25.17
N GLU A 153 3.03 -5.34 -25.68
CA GLU A 153 3.20 -6.77 -25.41
C GLU A 153 3.50 -7.04 -23.93
N SER A 154 4.47 -6.32 -23.38
CA SER A 154 4.85 -6.39 -21.96
C SER A 154 3.67 -6.03 -21.05
N LEU A 155 2.93 -4.96 -21.39
CA LEU A 155 1.72 -4.58 -20.66
C LEU A 155 0.64 -5.67 -20.70
N GLU A 156 0.44 -6.32 -21.85
CA GLU A 156 -0.52 -7.42 -22.00
C GLU A 156 -0.14 -8.62 -21.11
N GLN A 157 1.15 -9.00 -21.09
CA GLN A 157 1.63 -10.07 -20.21
C GLN A 157 1.48 -9.72 -18.73
N ALA A 158 1.86 -8.50 -18.34
CA ALA A 158 1.75 -8.00 -16.97
C ALA A 158 0.30 -8.08 -16.46
N ARG A 159 -0.67 -7.66 -17.27
CA ARG A 159 -2.10 -7.63 -16.93
C ARG A 159 -2.75 -9.01 -16.94
N ALA A 160 -2.26 -9.93 -17.77
CA ALA A 160 -2.79 -11.29 -17.90
C ALA A 160 -2.13 -12.32 -16.99
N ALA A 161 -1.15 -11.88 -16.18
CA ALA A 161 -0.43 -12.73 -15.24
C ALA A 161 -1.38 -13.50 -14.31
N LYS A 162 -0.95 -14.70 -13.91
CA LYS A 162 -1.70 -15.59 -13.03
C LYS A 162 -0.87 -15.89 -11.80
N GLY A 163 -1.53 -16.12 -10.67
CA GLY A 163 -0.88 -16.51 -9.43
C GLY A 163 -1.44 -15.75 -8.23
N PRO A 164 -0.74 -15.82 -7.08
CA PRO A 164 -1.12 -15.07 -5.90
C PRO A 164 -1.25 -13.58 -6.20
N MET A 165 -2.29 -12.94 -5.64
CA MET A 165 -2.63 -11.51 -5.80
C MET A 165 -3.03 -11.04 -7.21
N ALA A 166 -2.89 -11.88 -8.24
CA ALA A 166 -3.25 -11.55 -9.61
C ALA A 166 -4.77 -11.32 -9.77
N SER A 167 -5.11 -10.36 -10.63
CA SER A 167 -6.48 -10.09 -11.09
C SER A 167 -6.58 -10.33 -12.60
N LYS A 168 -7.79 -10.59 -13.13
CA LYS A 168 -7.97 -10.86 -14.57
C LYS A 168 -7.97 -9.55 -15.36
N ASN A 169 -6.79 -9.09 -15.78
CA ASN A 169 -6.58 -7.85 -16.54
C ASN A 169 -7.29 -6.62 -15.93
N LEU A 170 -7.29 -6.53 -14.59
CA LEU A 170 -8.06 -5.50 -13.88
C LEU A 170 -7.67 -4.10 -14.33
N TYR A 171 -8.69 -3.30 -14.58
CA TYR A 171 -8.57 -1.85 -14.63
C TYR A 171 -9.66 -1.20 -13.78
N TYR A 172 -9.42 0.05 -13.42
CA TYR A 172 -10.40 0.87 -12.73
C TYR A 172 -10.33 2.33 -13.15
N THR A 173 -11.46 3.01 -13.03
CA THR A 173 -11.55 4.45 -13.23
C THR A 173 -12.31 5.09 -12.08
N ILE A 174 -12.02 6.37 -11.83
CA ILE A 174 -12.66 7.16 -10.78
C ILE A 174 -13.34 8.36 -11.44
N LYS A 175 -14.57 8.65 -11.03
CA LYS A 175 -15.34 9.81 -11.49
C LYS A 175 -15.93 10.58 -10.30
N SER A 176 -16.11 11.88 -10.49
CA SER A 176 -16.88 12.69 -9.56
C SER A 176 -18.36 12.30 -9.63
N THR A 177 -19.03 12.24 -8.48
CA THR A 177 -20.50 12.08 -8.41
C THR A 177 -21.25 13.39 -8.68
N GLY A 178 -20.54 14.48 -8.97
CA GLY A 178 -21.11 15.83 -9.11
C GLY A 178 -21.44 16.50 -7.78
N THR A 179 -21.26 15.79 -6.65
CA THR A 179 -21.48 16.31 -5.30
C THR A 179 -20.14 16.51 -4.60
N ASN A 180 -19.93 17.68 -4.00
CA ASN A 180 -18.71 17.96 -3.24
C ASN A 180 -18.62 17.05 -2.00
N PHE A 181 -17.41 16.62 -1.66
CA PHE A 181 -17.13 15.93 -0.41
C PHE A 181 -16.71 16.91 0.68
N ASP A 182 -17.03 16.58 1.93
CA ASP A 182 -16.50 17.27 3.11
C ASP A 182 -15.24 16.54 3.58
N LEU A 183 -14.08 17.13 3.31
CA LEU A 183 -12.79 16.53 3.67
C LEU A 183 -12.65 16.33 5.18
N LYS A 184 -13.15 17.27 6.00
CA LYS A 184 -13.03 17.16 7.47
C LYS A 184 -13.80 15.95 7.97
N LYS A 185 -15.04 15.79 7.50
CA LYS A 185 -15.88 14.65 7.83
C LYS A 185 -15.30 13.34 7.29
N ALA A 186 -14.77 13.33 6.08
CA ALA A 186 -14.14 12.16 5.48
C ALA A 186 -12.93 11.69 6.28
N VAL A 187 -12.07 12.61 6.73
CA VAL A 187 -10.91 12.33 7.58
C VAL A 187 -11.32 11.75 8.93
N SER A 188 -12.23 12.40 9.67
CA SER A 188 -12.74 11.88 10.95
C SER A 188 -13.33 10.47 10.79
N THR A 189 -14.11 10.25 9.72
CA THR A 189 -14.74 8.96 9.42
C THR A 189 -13.69 7.88 9.13
N ALA A 190 -12.71 8.17 8.28
CA ALA A 190 -11.67 7.21 7.90
C ALA A 190 -10.80 6.81 9.10
N ILE A 191 -10.39 7.77 9.94
CA ILE A 191 -9.61 7.48 11.16
C ILE A 191 -10.38 6.53 12.07
N ARG A 192 -11.66 6.86 12.33
CA ARG A 192 -12.52 6.06 13.22
C ARG A 192 -12.75 4.67 12.66
N ASN A 193 -13.09 4.54 11.38
CA ASN A 193 -13.31 3.24 10.74
C ASN A 193 -12.04 2.39 10.77
N ASN A 194 -10.90 2.97 10.40
CA ASN A 194 -9.62 2.26 10.43
C ASN A 194 -9.30 1.76 11.85
N ALA A 195 -9.52 2.60 12.87
CA ALA A 195 -9.32 2.22 14.27
C ALA A 195 -10.25 1.09 14.72
N ILE A 196 -11.54 1.18 14.41
CA ILE A 196 -12.51 0.14 14.77
C ILE A 196 -12.14 -1.19 14.11
N GLU A 197 -11.83 -1.22 12.81
CA GLU A 197 -11.42 -2.44 12.12
C GLU A 197 -10.11 -3.00 12.70
N TYR A 198 -9.11 -2.13 12.93
CA TYR A 198 -7.82 -2.52 13.48
C TYR A 198 -7.93 -3.15 14.88
N LEU A 199 -8.87 -2.66 15.71
CA LEU A 199 -9.11 -3.19 17.05
C LEU A 199 -9.90 -4.50 17.07
N ASN A 200 -10.62 -4.81 15.98
CA ASN A 200 -11.49 -5.98 15.85
C ASN A 200 -11.02 -6.94 14.74
N PRO A 201 -9.75 -7.39 14.75
CA PRO A 201 -9.26 -8.27 13.69
C PRO A 201 -9.97 -9.63 13.73
N PRO A 202 -10.33 -10.20 12.57
CA PRO A 202 -11.10 -11.44 12.49
C PRO A 202 -10.28 -12.68 12.91
N ILE A 203 -8.95 -12.58 12.90
CA ILE A 203 -8.01 -13.63 13.30
C ILE A 203 -6.81 -13.04 14.03
N THR A 204 -6.05 -13.87 14.75
CA THR A 204 -4.88 -13.44 15.53
C THR A 204 -3.66 -13.07 14.70
N ASN A 205 -3.70 -13.26 13.38
CA ASN A 205 -2.62 -12.90 12.46
C ASN A 205 -2.66 -11.44 12.00
N ILE A 206 -3.71 -10.70 12.36
CA ILE A 206 -4.01 -9.37 11.81
C ILE A 206 -3.93 -8.31 12.91
N ALA A 207 -3.58 -7.07 12.51
CA ALA A 207 -3.50 -5.89 13.37
C ALA A 207 -2.58 -6.11 14.58
N TYR A 208 -2.86 -5.45 15.72
CA TYR A 208 -2.02 -5.57 16.92
C TYR A 208 -1.88 -7.01 17.42
N LYS A 209 -2.91 -7.86 17.26
CA LYS A 209 -2.85 -9.28 17.62
C LYS A 209 -1.84 -10.01 16.73
N GLY A 210 -1.82 -9.67 15.44
CA GLY A 210 -0.84 -10.15 14.48
C GLY A 210 0.58 -9.78 14.88
N ILE A 211 0.82 -8.52 15.24
CA ILE A 211 2.15 -8.04 15.66
C ILE A 211 2.62 -8.81 16.89
N LEU A 212 1.74 -8.96 17.88
CA LEU A 212 2.02 -9.74 19.08
C LEU A 212 2.34 -11.20 18.74
N LYS A 213 1.57 -11.82 17.84
CA LYS A 213 1.85 -13.18 17.36
C LYS A 213 3.22 -13.26 16.68
N THR A 214 3.54 -12.33 15.78
CA THR A 214 4.83 -12.25 15.08
C THR A 214 6.00 -12.21 16.06
N SER A 215 5.87 -11.53 17.20
CA SER A 215 6.94 -11.49 18.21
C SER A 215 7.43 -12.87 18.64
N THR A 216 6.56 -13.88 18.64
CA THR A 216 6.91 -15.26 19.00
C THR A 216 7.25 -16.11 17.77
N GLU A 217 6.57 -15.86 16.65
CA GLU A 217 6.76 -16.61 15.42
C GLU A 217 8.11 -16.35 14.75
N ILE A 218 8.70 -15.16 14.90
CA ILE A 218 10.02 -14.86 14.33
C ILE A 218 11.14 -15.70 14.96
N ILE A 219 10.97 -16.16 16.21
CA ILE A 219 11.90 -17.07 16.89
C ILE A 219 11.84 -18.45 16.22
N LYS A 220 10.63 -18.94 15.95
CA LYS A 220 10.44 -20.21 15.23
C LYS A 220 10.98 -20.12 13.82
N TRP A 221 10.64 -19.04 13.11
CA TRP A 221 11.10 -18.78 11.76
C TRP A 221 12.62 -18.83 11.68
N PHE A 222 13.35 -18.12 12.55
CA PHE A 222 14.81 -18.19 12.60
C PHE A 222 15.34 -19.63 12.75
N ASN A 223 14.77 -20.42 13.67
CA ASN A 223 15.23 -21.78 13.94
C ASN A 223 14.91 -22.78 12.80
N THR A 224 13.90 -22.50 11.98
CA THR A 224 13.48 -23.37 10.87
C THR A 224 13.86 -22.84 9.50
N SER A 225 14.50 -21.67 9.44
CA SER A 225 14.87 -20.98 8.21
C SER A 225 15.86 -21.81 7.42
N LYS A 226 15.70 -21.82 6.09
CA LYS A 226 16.63 -22.48 5.18
C LYS A 226 17.69 -21.51 4.67
N ASP A 227 17.41 -20.21 4.73
CA ASP A 227 18.29 -19.14 4.28
C ASP A 227 18.07 -17.86 5.12
N ILE A 228 18.59 -17.86 6.36
CA ILE A 228 18.43 -16.73 7.31
C ILE A 228 18.88 -15.41 6.69
N GLU A 229 19.96 -15.44 5.91
CA GLU A 229 20.53 -14.25 5.30
C GLU A 229 19.55 -13.61 4.32
N LYS A 230 19.10 -14.38 3.33
CA LYS A 230 18.17 -13.87 2.32
C LYS A 230 16.81 -13.50 2.92
N GLU A 231 16.24 -14.38 3.75
CA GLU A 231 14.88 -14.25 4.26
C GLU A 231 14.71 -13.01 5.15
N PHE A 232 15.65 -12.75 6.05
CA PHE A 232 15.59 -11.60 6.95
C PHE A 232 16.05 -10.30 6.26
N ALA A 233 17.03 -10.36 5.35
CA ALA A 233 17.42 -9.19 4.56
C ALA A 233 16.27 -8.69 3.67
N LEU A 234 15.60 -9.61 2.97
CA LEU A 234 14.44 -9.28 2.15
C LEU A 234 13.30 -8.71 2.99
N SER A 235 13.02 -9.30 4.16
CA SER A 235 11.97 -8.80 5.05
C SER A 235 12.27 -7.42 5.62
N ALA A 236 13.51 -7.13 6.00
CA ALA A 236 13.95 -5.80 6.40
C ALA A 236 13.77 -4.78 5.26
N MET A 237 14.22 -5.15 4.04
CA MET A 237 14.06 -4.31 2.85
C MET A 237 12.59 -4.02 2.56
N LEU A 238 11.70 -5.01 2.64
CA LEU A 238 10.26 -4.83 2.43
C LEU A 238 9.58 -3.97 3.50
N MET A 239 10.09 -3.94 4.73
CA MET A 239 9.57 -3.04 5.77
C MET A 239 9.88 -1.58 5.46
N GLU A 240 11.08 -1.29 4.97
CA GLU A 240 11.56 0.09 4.77
C GLU A 240 11.38 0.64 3.35
N ARG A 241 11.33 -0.25 2.36
CA ARG A 241 11.26 0.09 0.92
C ARG A 241 10.09 -0.64 0.28
N ALA A 242 10.13 -0.84 -1.04
CA ALA A 242 9.06 -1.52 -1.80
C ALA A 242 7.68 -0.83 -1.66
N GLY A 243 7.70 0.50 -1.60
CA GLY A 243 6.49 1.31 -1.56
C GLY A 243 5.74 1.28 -0.24
N THR A 244 6.41 1.03 0.89
CA THR A 244 5.83 1.21 2.23
C THR A 244 5.94 2.64 2.77
N GLY A 245 6.81 3.47 2.21
CA GLY A 245 7.16 4.78 2.78
C GLY A 245 8.01 4.69 4.06
N GLY A 246 8.55 3.51 4.37
CA GLY A 246 9.32 3.26 5.58
C GLY A 246 8.48 2.81 6.77
N ALA A 247 9.13 2.16 7.74
CA ALA A 247 8.52 1.68 8.97
C ALA A 247 7.22 0.87 8.75
N LEU A 248 7.17 0.06 7.68
CA LEU A 248 6.03 -0.79 7.32
C LEU A 248 4.69 0.01 7.30
N PHE A 249 4.66 1.13 6.56
CA PHE A 249 3.55 2.10 6.40
C PHE A 249 3.29 3.03 7.59
N ARG A 250 4.01 2.92 8.71
CA ARG A 250 3.74 3.77 9.87
C ARG A 250 4.14 5.22 9.65
N ASN A 251 5.13 5.51 8.81
CA ASN A 251 5.46 6.88 8.42
C ASN A 251 4.29 7.56 7.69
N LEU A 252 3.68 6.89 6.71
CA LEU A 252 2.53 7.42 5.99
C LEU A 252 1.33 7.67 6.92
N TYR A 253 1.05 6.73 7.82
CA TYR A 253 -0.05 6.93 8.79
C TYR A 253 0.25 8.02 9.82
N ARG A 254 1.49 8.12 10.30
CA ARG A 254 1.95 9.21 11.17
C ARG A 254 1.72 10.56 10.49
N ASP A 255 2.17 10.71 9.25
CA ASP A 255 2.08 11.97 8.51
C ASP A 255 0.61 12.32 8.21
N PHE A 256 -0.23 11.31 7.96
CA PHE A 256 -1.67 11.49 7.86
C PHE A 256 -2.30 12.03 9.16
N LEU A 257 -1.94 11.48 10.32
CA LEU A 257 -2.44 11.98 11.61
C LEU A 257 -1.98 13.41 11.88
N LYS A 258 -0.75 13.76 11.46
CA LYS A 258 -0.24 15.13 11.54
C LYS A 258 -1.09 16.09 10.69
N GLU A 259 -1.28 15.77 9.41
CA GLU A 259 -2.11 16.58 8.50
C GLU A 259 -3.57 16.67 9.00
N SER A 260 -4.10 15.57 9.55
CA SER A 260 -5.44 15.52 10.15
C SER A 260 -5.54 16.42 11.37
N TYR A 261 -4.53 16.44 12.24
CA TYR A 261 -4.46 17.38 13.35
C TYR A 261 -4.40 18.82 12.85
N GLU A 262 -3.60 19.11 11.82
CA GLU A 262 -3.52 20.45 11.24
C GLU A 262 -4.86 20.93 10.69
N LEU A 263 -5.65 20.03 10.10
CA LEU A 263 -6.97 20.29 9.52
C LEU A 263 -8.10 20.41 10.55
N LEU A 264 -8.14 19.51 11.54
CA LEU A 264 -9.26 19.35 12.48
C LEU A 264 -9.01 19.99 13.85
N LYS A 265 -7.74 20.22 14.22
CA LYS A 265 -7.31 20.78 15.52
C LYS A 265 -7.80 19.99 16.74
N LEU A 266 -7.92 18.67 16.63
CA LEU A 266 -8.32 17.78 17.74
C LEU A 266 -7.08 17.21 18.45
N ASP A 267 -6.95 17.43 19.76
CA ASP A 267 -5.78 16.99 20.54
C ASP A 267 -5.55 15.46 20.49
N VAL A 268 -6.62 14.68 20.37
CA VAL A 268 -6.56 13.22 20.17
C VAL A 268 -5.69 12.83 18.96
N LEU A 269 -5.71 13.65 17.89
CA LEU A 269 -4.92 13.41 16.68
C LEU A 269 -3.46 13.78 16.87
N LYS A 270 -3.18 14.83 17.66
CA LYS A 270 -1.81 15.18 18.05
C LYS A 270 -1.18 14.06 18.87
N THR A 271 -1.88 13.56 19.89
CA THR A 271 -1.43 12.43 20.70
C THR A 271 -1.23 11.18 19.84
N GLY A 272 -2.14 10.91 18.91
CA GLY A 272 -2.00 9.81 17.95
C GLY A 272 -0.78 9.95 17.04
N TYR A 273 -0.53 11.15 16.50
CA TYR A 273 0.65 11.48 15.70
C TYR A 273 1.95 11.27 16.48
N GLU A 274 2.03 11.77 17.71
CA GLU A 274 3.19 11.60 18.59
C GLU A 274 3.45 10.12 18.87
N ALA A 275 2.40 9.35 19.19
CA ALA A 275 2.51 7.91 19.40
C ALA A 275 2.97 7.17 18.12
N PHE A 276 2.43 7.51 16.95
CA PHE A 276 2.86 6.90 15.68
C PHE A 276 4.25 7.33 15.24
N THR A 277 4.77 8.44 15.74
CA THR A 277 6.19 8.81 15.57
C THR A 277 7.10 7.79 16.26
N GLU A 278 6.84 7.52 17.54
CA GLU A 278 7.60 6.52 18.31
C GLU A 278 7.38 5.08 17.78
N ILE A 279 6.14 4.74 17.37
CA ILE A 279 5.84 3.42 16.77
C ILE A 279 6.61 3.24 15.46
N ALA A 280 6.73 4.28 14.62
CA ALA A 280 7.50 4.20 13.38
C ALA A 280 8.99 3.93 13.65
N GLU A 281 9.58 4.60 14.65
CA GLU A 281 10.97 4.37 15.08
C GLU A 281 11.19 2.93 15.56
N HIS A 282 10.24 2.37 16.29
CA HIS A 282 10.28 0.97 16.70
C HIS A 282 10.22 0.00 15.51
N TRP A 283 9.38 0.26 14.51
CA TRP A 283 9.34 -0.55 13.28
C TRP A 283 10.64 -0.48 12.50
N THR A 284 11.25 0.70 12.40
CA THR A 284 12.59 0.84 11.80
C THR A 284 13.65 0.08 12.60
N SER A 285 13.56 0.09 13.92
CA SER A 285 14.45 -0.71 14.78
C SER A 285 14.29 -2.21 14.54
N VAL A 286 13.05 -2.71 14.35
CA VAL A 286 12.80 -4.12 13.97
C VAL A 286 13.45 -4.45 12.63
N SER A 287 13.30 -3.59 11.62
CA SER A 287 13.93 -3.77 10.31
C SER A 287 15.46 -3.83 10.41
N GLN A 288 16.08 -2.91 11.14
CA GLN A 288 17.53 -2.91 11.37
C GLN A 288 18.01 -4.15 12.14
N LEU A 289 17.21 -4.67 13.07
CA LEU A 289 17.53 -5.92 13.77
C LEU A 289 17.43 -7.11 12.82
N PHE A 290 16.46 -7.14 11.89
CA PHE A 290 16.38 -8.18 10.86
C PHE A 290 17.57 -8.12 9.90
N GLU A 291 18.04 -6.93 9.54
CA GLU A 291 19.27 -6.77 8.76
C GLU A 291 20.51 -7.25 9.54
N LYS A 292 20.58 -7.01 10.86
CA LYS A 292 21.66 -7.60 11.68
C LYS A 292 21.56 -9.12 11.75
N VAL A 293 20.36 -9.68 11.83
CA VAL A 293 20.13 -11.13 11.79
C VAL A 293 20.65 -11.71 10.48
N SER A 294 20.35 -11.08 9.34
CA SER A 294 20.82 -11.62 8.05
C SER A 294 22.34 -11.65 7.94
N GLN A 295 23.01 -10.63 8.46
CA GLN A 295 24.47 -10.50 8.44
C GLN A 295 25.19 -11.42 9.44
N THR A 296 24.64 -11.57 10.65
CA THR A 296 25.33 -12.23 11.77
C THR A 296 24.84 -13.64 12.04
N LYS A 297 23.60 -13.95 11.65
CA LYS A 297 22.91 -15.21 11.98
C LYS A 297 22.85 -15.46 13.49
N ASP A 298 22.83 -14.37 14.28
CA ASP A 298 22.76 -14.43 15.74
C ASP A 298 21.33 -14.21 16.24
N ILE A 299 20.83 -15.21 16.97
CA ILE A 299 19.47 -15.22 17.53
C ILE A 299 19.23 -14.11 18.56
N ILE A 300 20.28 -13.52 19.14
CA ILE A 300 20.12 -12.42 20.10
C ILE A 300 19.37 -11.22 19.49
N TYR A 301 19.56 -10.96 18.20
CA TYR A 301 18.87 -9.87 17.50
C TYR A 301 17.39 -10.20 17.25
N ILE A 302 17.04 -11.48 17.10
CA ILE A 302 15.64 -11.94 17.04
C ILE A 302 14.94 -11.73 18.38
N TYR A 303 15.62 -12.03 19.51
CA TYR A 303 15.03 -11.77 20.83
C TYR A 303 14.79 -10.28 21.05
N LYS A 304 15.72 -9.41 20.66
CA LYS A 304 15.51 -7.96 20.69
C LYS A 304 14.33 -7.52 19.83
N ALA A 305 14.22 -8.04 18.60
CA ALA A 305 13.11 -7.72 17.70
C ALA A 305 11.78 -8.21 18.27
N SER A 306 11.76 -9.37 18.91
CA SER A 306 10.59 -9.93 19.61
C SER A 306 10.06 -8.98 20.68
N ASP A 307 10.95 -8.43 21.52
CA ASP A 307 10.54 -7.53 22.60
C ASP A 307 10.04 -6.18 22.07
N ILE A 308 10.66 -5.66 21.02
CA ILE A 308 10.16 -4.44 20.34
C ILE A 308 8.78 -4.70 19.71
N LEU A 309 8.56 -5.85 19.05
CA LEU A 309 7.25 -6.19 18.47
C LEU A 309 6.14 -6.28 19.54
N LYS A 310 6.43 -6.81 20.73
CA LYS A 310 5.46 -6.79 21.85
C LYS A 310 5.12 -5.35 22.26
N THR A 311 6.13 -4.48 22.31
CA THR A 311 5.96 -3.05 22.63
C THR A 311 5.12 -2.34 21.57
N ILE A 312 5.41 -2.58 20.29
CA ILE A 312 4.62 -2.05 19.16
C ILE A 312 3.17 -2.50 19.27
N ALA A 313 2.92 -3.79 19.51
CA ALA A 313 1.56 -4.32 19.60
C ALA A 313 0.72 -3.61 20.68
N ASP A 314 1.29 -3.38 21.86
CA ASP A 314 0.63 -2.65 22.94
C ASP A 314 0.39 -1.17 22.59
N LYS A 315 1.42 -0.49 22.06
CA LYS A 315 1.32 0.93 21.65
C LYS A 315 0.31 1.15 20.53
N GLU A 316 0.34 0.32 19.50
CA GLU A 316 -0.63 0.41 18.40
C GLU A 316 -2.05 0.15 18.91
N LYS A 317 -2.28 -0.86 19.77
CA LYS A 317 -3.60 -1.09 20.36
C LYS A 317 -4.13 0.14 21.10
N LYS A 318 -3.34 0.69 22.04
CA LYS A 318 -3.72 1.86 22.85
C LYS A 318 -3.96 3.10 21.99
N THR A 319 -3.12 3.31 20.98
CA THR A 319 -3.26 4.46 20.07
C THR A 319 -4.51 4.32 19.22
N MET A 320 -4.84 3.12 18.72
CA MET A 320 -6.08 2.93 17.97
C MET A 320 -7.32 3.02 18.87
N GLU A 321 -7.27 2.58 20.13
CA GLU A 321 -8.36 2.81 21.11
C GLU A 321 -8.64 4.31 21.29
N LEU A 322 -7.59 5.11 21.38
CA LEU A 322 -7.68 6.57 21.42
C LEU A 322 -8.28 7.14 20.12
N LEU A 323 -7.77 6.74 18.96
CA LEU A 323 -8.24 7.24 17.66
C LEU A 323 -9.68 6.82 17.33
N ALA A 324 -10.17 5.71 17.88
CA ALA A 324 -11.57 5.30 17.75
C ALA A 324 -12.56 6.30 18.38
N THR A 325 -12.09 7.20 19.24
CA THR A 325 -12.90 8.25 19.89
C THR A 325 -13.09 9.50 19.03
N VAL A 326 -12.40 9.61 17.88
CA VAL A 326 -12.56 10.74 16.96
C VAL A 326 -14.01 10.83 16.49
N SER A 327 -14.55 12.05 16.56
CA SER A 327 -15.91 12.41 16.18
C SER A 327 -15.94 13.23 14.89
#